data_AF-A0A1Q5H0N5-F1
#
_entry.id   AF-A0A1Q5H0N5-F1
#
_cell.length_a   1.000
_cell.length_b   1.000
_cell.length_c   1.000
_cell.angle_alpha   90.00
_cell.angle_beta   90.00
_cell.angle_gamma   90.00
#
_symmetry.space_group_name_H-M   'P 1'
#
loop_
_entity.id
_entity.type
_entity.pdbx_description
1 polymer ?
#
loop_
_entity_poly.entity_id
_entity_poly.type
_entity_poly.pdbx_seq_one_letter_code
_entity_poly.pdbx_strand_id
1 'polypeptide(L)'
;MALSALPADAIVQAETYYMPPPPRRGQPAQDWSQVPGAELIYRWAETRLNRRVPVPTETVPDHPGLYARIDDGRWIGICDACDSVWIVSVKDPRFGCVECRRDWVPLIVPDDIAGAEAEALALQRRFWWHPEDPANPNIPEPPIEPPTEPAPEEPQP
;
A
#
# COMPACT_ATOMS: atom_id res chain seq x y z
N MET A 1 16.63 7.29 -21.22
CA MET A 1 15.31 7.94 -21.24
C MET A 1 15.27 8.95 -20.11
N ALA A 2 14.74 10.14 -20.34
CA ALA A 2 14.69 11.19 -19.33
C ALA A 2 13.81 10.73 -18.16
N LEU A 3 14.27 10.98 -16.92
CA LEU A 3 13.43 11.02 -15.73
C LEU A 3 12.42 12.15 -15.96
N SER A 4 11.30 11.85 -16.60
CA SER A 4 10.18 12.78 -16.58
C SER A 4 9.69 12.76 -15.14
N ALA A 5 9.88 13.88 -14.42
CA ALA A 5 9.26 14.04 -13.11
C ALA A 5 7.77 13.72 -13.27
N LEU A 6 7.24 12.87 -12.40
CA LEU A 6 5.80 12.65 -12.33
C LEU A 6 5.11 14.02 -12.17
N PRO A 7 3.97 14.22 -12.83
CA PRO A 7 3.25 15.47 -12.67
C PRO A 7 2.79 15.60 -11.22
N ALA A 8 2.63 16.84 -10.73
CA ALA A 8 2.40 17.10 -9.30
C ALA A 8 1.10 16.51 -8.76
N ASP A 9 0.21 16.09 -9.66
CA ASP A 9 -1.08 15.44 -9.48
C ASP A 9 -1.01 13.91 -9.63
N ALA A 10 0.16 13.30 -9.76
CA ALA A 10 0.28 11.84 -9.77
C ALA A 10 0.49 11.27 -8.35
N ILE A 11 -0.18 10.17 -8.06
CA ILE A 11 0.12 9.32 -6.90
C ILE A 11 1.27 8.37 -7.25
N VAL A 12 2.26 8.29 -6.36
CA VAL A 12 3.47 7.50 -6.56
C VAL A 12 3.19 6.03 -6.21
N GLN A 13 3.65 5.13 -7.07
CA GLN A 13 3.62 3.67 -6.88
C GLN A 13 5.01 3.06 -7.13
N ALA A 14 5.17 1.78 -6.82
CA ALA A 14 6.43 1.04 -6.91
C ALA A 14 7.14 1.24 -8.27
N GLU A 15 6.42 1.12 -9.38
CA GLU A 15 6.92 1.24 -10.76
C GLU A 15 7.52 2.60 -11.07
N THR A 16 7.09 3.63 -10.35
CA THR A 16 7.54 5.02 -10.57
C THR A 16 8.61 5.44 -9.58
N TYR A 17 8.67 4.80 -8.41
CA TYR A 17 9.60 5.14 -7.34
C TYR A 17 10.88 4.31 -7.39
N TYR A 18 10.75 2.99 -7.54
CA TYR A 18 11.86 2.06 -7.56
C TYR A 18 12.45 1.98 -8.96
N MET A 19 13.23 3.00 -9.31
CA MET A 19 13.89 3.10 -10.59
C MET A 19 15.33 2.55 -10.54
N PRO A 20 15.83 1.98 -11.65
CA PRO A 20 17.23 1.57 -11.74
C PRO A 20 18.16 2.75 -11.45
N PRO A 21 19.36 2.49 -10.86
CA PRO A 21 20.33 3.54 -10.63
C PRO A 21 20.74 4.20 -11.96
N PRO A 22 21.12 5.49 -11.96
CA PRO A 22 21.62 6.15 -13.15
C PRO A 22 22.80 5.38 -13.75
N PRO A 23 22.87 5.24 -15.10
CA PRO A 23 23.97 4.53 -15.74
C PRO A 23 25.31 5.18 -15.40
N ARG A 24 26.31 4.34 -15.13
CA ARG A 24 27.70 4.81 -15.03
C ARG A 24 28.22 5.17 -16.42
N ARG A 25 29.21 6.06 -16.48
CA ARG A 25 29.85 6.46 -17.74
C ARG A 25 30.34 5.21 -18.49
N GLY A 26 29.84 5.03 -19.71
CA GLY A 26 30.21 3.91 -20.58
C GLY A 26 29.47 2.59 -20.32
N GLN A 27 28.54 2.55 -19.37
CA GLN A 27 27.68 1.39 -19.16
C GLN A 27 26.26 1.66 -19.69
N PRO A 28 25.58 0.65 -20.27
CA PRO A 28 24.18 0.77 -20.61
C PRO A 28 23.33 0.98 -19.35
N ALA A 29 22.19 1.65 -19.51
CA ALA A 29 21.21 1.74 -18.43
C ALA A 29 20.68 0.34 -18.10
N GLN A 30 20.52 0.04 -16.81
CA GLN A 30 19.81 -1.17 -16.41
C GLN A 30 18.34 -1.03 -16.79
N ASP A 31 17.75 -2.12 -17.25
CA ASP A 31 16.34 -2.20 -17.57
C ASP A 31 15.62 -3.05 -16.53
N TRP A 32 14.70 -2.44 -15.79
CA TRP A 32 13.84 -3.11 -14.81
C TRP A 32 12.40 -3.29 -15.33
N SER A 33 12.14 -3.02 -16.61
CA SER A 33 10.80 -3.13 -17.20
C SER A 33 10.18 -4.53 -17.12
N GLN A 34 11.02 -5.57 -16.98
CA GLN A 34 10.59 -6.96 -16.84
C GLN A 34 10.49 -7.42 -15.38
N VAL A 35 10.80 -6.56 -14.41
CA VAL A 35 10.71 -6.89 -12.99
C VAL A 35 9.27 -6.64 -12.53
N PRO A 36 8.58 -7.64 -11.93
CA PRO A 36 7.24 -7.45 -11.38
C PRO A 36 7.19 -6.30 -10.36
N GLY A 37 6.06 -5.60 -10.29
CA GLY A 37 5.90 -4.40 -9.46
C GLY A 37 6.25 -4.64 -7.98
N ALA A 38 5.81 -5.77 -7.41
CA ALA A 38 6.09 -6.15 -6.03
C ALA A 38 7.57 -6.49 -5.78
N GLU A 39 8.32 -6.84 -6.82
CA GLU A 39 9.74 -7.23 -6.73
C GLU A 39 10.71 -6.06 -6.88
N LEU A 40 10.22 -4.91 -7.34
CA LEU A 40 11.05 -3.72 -7.57
C LEU A 40 11.73 -3.22 -6.30
N ILE A 41 11.08 -3.30 -5.13
CA ILE A 41 11.70 -2.92 -3.85
C ILE A 41 12.93 -3.78 -3.53
N TYR A 42 12.94 -5.07 -3.91
CA TYR A 42 14.08 -5.95 -3.68
C TYR A 42 15.27 -5.55 -4.56
N ARG A 43 15.03 -5.26 -5.84
CA ARG A 43 16.06 -4.71 -6.75
C ARG A 43 16.58 -3.35 -6.27
N TRP A 44 15.69 -2.51 -5.78
CA TRP A 44 16.06 -1.21 -5.23
C TRP A 44 16.88 -1.35 -3.94
N ALA A 45 16.48 -2.23 -3.01
CA ALA A 45 17.21 -2.48 -1.77
C ALA A 45 18.61 -3.05 -2.04
N GLU A 46 18.74 -3.96 -3.01
CA GLU A 46 20.03 -4.48 -3.45
C GLU A 46 20.92 -3.37 -4.01
N THR A 47 20.39 -2.53 -4.91
CA THR A 47 21.20 -1.53 -5.62
C THR A 47 21.46 -0.25 -4.82
N ARG A 48 20.54 0.19 -3.98
CA ARG A 48 20.62 1.45 -3.22
C ARG A 48 21.05 1.25 -1.78
N LEU A 49 20.59 0.20 -1.12
CA LEU A 49 20.93 -0.08 0.29
C LEU A 49 22.06 -1.08 0.43
N ASN A 50 22.55 -1.67 -0.67
CA ASN A 50 23.54 -2.75 -0.66
C ASN A 50 23.09 -3.96 0.21
N ARG A 51 21.78 -4.22 0.25
CA ARG A 51 21.18 -5.32 1.00
C ARG A 51 20.79 -6.44 0.05
N ARG A 52 21.43 -7.60 0.19
CA ARG A 52 21.08 -8.80 -0.58
C ARG A 52 19.93 -9.54 0.08
N VAL A 53 18.71 -9.05 -0.14
CA VAL A 53 17.48 -9.71 0.32
C VAL A 53 16.96 -10.58 -0.82
N PRO A 54 16.78 -11.90 -0.63
CA PRO A 54 16.19 -12.74 -1.65
C PRO A 54 14.73 -12.32 -1.89
N VAL A 55 14.31 -12.35 -3.14
CA VAL A 55 12.90 -12.20 -3.50
C VAL A 55 12.16 -13.44 -2.98
N PRO A 56 11.05 -13.29 -2.24
CA PRO A 56 10.28 -14.43 -1.79
C PRO A 56 9.77 -15.27 -2.95
N THR A 57 9.76 -16.58 -2.77
CA THR A 57 9.14 -17.52 -3.73
C THR A 57 7.81 -18.05 -3.23
N GLU A 58 7.61 -18.00 -1.91
CA GLU A 58 6.43 -18.54 -1.24
C GLU A 58 5.45 -17.43 -0.83
N THR A 59 4.22 -17.84 -0.60
CA THR A 59 3.18 -17.02 0.04
C THR A 59 2.97 -17.47 1.47
N VAL A 60 2.66 -16.55 2.38
CA VAL A 60 2.22 -16.90 3.74
C VAL A 60 0.80 -17.46 3.65
N PRO A 61 0.58 -18.76 3.97
CA PRO A 61 -0.75 -19.37 3.87
C PRO A 61 -1.74 -18.70 4.82
N ASP A 62 -3.00 -18.58 4.38
CA ASP A 62 -4.13 -18.07 5.17
C ASP A 62 -3.95 -16.67 5.76
N HIS A 63 -2.95 -15.91 5.28
CA HIS A 63 -2.76 -14.54 5.72
C HIS A 63 -3.94 -13.67 5.26
N PRO A 64 -4.58 -12.90 6.15
CA PRO A 64 -5.80 -12.14 5.82
C PRO A 64 -5.56 -11.03 4.79
N GLY A 65 -4.29 -10.66 4.59
CA GLY A 65 -3.85 -9.59 3.70
C GLY A 65 -3.51 -8.32 4.46
N LEU A 66 -2.95 -7.35 3.75
CA LEU A 66 -2.60 -6.03 4.27
C LEU A 66 -3.29 -4.97 3.42
N TYR A 67 -3.98 -4.03 4.04
CA TYR A 67 -4.59 -2.92 3.30
C TYR A 67 -3.52 -1.96 2.78
N ALA A 68 -3.59 -1.67 1.48
CA ALA A 68 -2.85 -0.58 0.89
C ALA A 68 -3.53 0.74 1.25
N ARG A 69 -2.74 1.79 1.44
CA ARG A 69 -3.23 3.15 1.68
C ARG A 69 -2.37 4.17 0.96
N ILE A 70 -2.86 5.40 0.84
CA ILE A 70 -2.07 6.49 0.27
C ILE A 70 -1.57 7.37 1.41
N ASP A 71 -0.25 7.51 1.51
CA ASP A 71 0.41 8.32 2.53
C ASP A 71 1.28 9.39 1.85
N ASP A 72 0.86 10.65 1.97
CA ASP A 72 1.51 11.82 1.36
C ASP A 72 1.73 11.65 -0.16
N GLY A 73 0.67 11.18 -0.84
CA GLY A 73 0.69 10.98 -2.29
C GLY A 73 1.44 9.73 -2.76
N ARG A 74 1.62 8.72 -1.90
CA ARG A 74 2.31 7.46 -2.24
C ARG A 74 1.46 6.27 -1.82
N TRP A 75 1.24 5.33 -2.73
CA TRP A 75 0.71 4.01 -2.36
C TRP A 75 1.70 3.29 -1.48
N ILE A 76 1.29 2.94 -0.27
CA ILE A 76 2.11 2.22 0.70
C ILE A 76 1.41 0.99 1.26
N GLY A 77 2.21 0.04 1.72
CA GLY A 77 1.81 -1.06 2.59
C GLY A 77 2.66 -1.06 3.86
N ILE A 78 2.08 -1.49 4.98
CA ILE A 78 2.76 -1.59 6.27
C ILE A 78 2.86 -3.05 6.65
N CYS A 79 4.08 -3.52 6.92
CA CYS A 79 4.29 -4.89 7.38
C CYS A 79 3.81 -5.04 8.82
N ASP A 80 2.78 -5.85 9.04
CA ASP A 80 2.25 -6.29 10.34
C ASP A 80 3.24 -7.11 11.21
N ALA A 81 4.37 -7.59 10.68
CA ALA A 81 5.42 -8.24 11.49
C ALA A 81 6.43 -7.27 12.12
N CYS A 82 6.67 -6.12 11.52
CA CYS A 82 7.80 -5.25 11.90
C CYS A 82 7.56 -3.76 11.67
N ASP A 83 6.33 -3.37 11.34
CA ASP A 83 5.87 -2.01 11.08
C ASP A 83 6.63 -1.24 9.99
N SER A 84 7.44 -1.94 9.20
CA SER A 84 8.16 -1.34 8.09
C SER A 84 7.19 -0.95 6.97
N VAL A 85 7.38 0.26 6.46
CA VAL A 85 6.53 0.86 5.43
C VAL A 85 7.26 0.84 4.09
N TRP A 86 6.59 0.35 3.05
CA TRP A 86 7.13 0.31 1.70
C TRP A 86 6.13 0.90 0.71
N ILE A 87 6.65 1.59 -0.31
CA ILE A 87 5.83 1.97 -1.47
C ILE A 87 5.52 0.68 -2.24
N VAL A 88 4.26 0.50 -2.64
CA VAL A 88 3.74 -0.74 -3.22
C VAL A 88 3.28 -0.55 -4.66
N SER A 89 3.12 -1.67 -5.36
CA SER A 89 2.42 -1.70 -6.65
C SER A 89 0.96 -2.03 -6.40
N VAL A 90 0.05 -1.24 -6.98
CA VAL A 90 -1.38 -1.58 -7.03
C VAL A 90 -1.72 -2.49 -8.21
N LYS A 91 -0.77 -2.70 -9.14
CA LYS A 91 -0.90 -3.58 -10.31
C LYS A 91 -0.43 -5.00 -10.04
N ASP A 92 0.49 -5.16 -9.08
CA ASP A 92 1.00 -6.42 -8.56
C ASP A 92 0.71 -6.47 -7.04
N PRO A 93 -0.50 -6.91 -6.63
CA PRO A 93 -1.00 -6.81 -5.26
C PRO A 93 -0.41 -7.90 -4.34
N ARG A 94 0.92 -8.04 -4.37
CA ARG A 94 1.70 -8.86 -3.45
C ARG A 94 2.52 -7.93 -2.56
N PHE A 95 2.50 -8.16 -1.27
CA PHE A 95 3.36 -7.47 -0.33
C PHE A 95 4.40 -8.42 0.25
N GLY A 96 5.65 -8.03 0.17
CA GLY A 96 6.77 -8.70 0.83
C GLY A 96 7.61 -7.65 1.55
N CYS A 97 8.33 -8.05 2.59
CA CYS A 97 9.07 -7.09 3.42
C CYS A 97 10.58 -7.31 3.31
N VAL A 98 11.31 -6.30 2.83
CA VAL A 98 12.78 -6.36 2.76
C VAL A 98 13.48 -6.15 4.11
N GLU A 99 12.76 -5.67 5.13
CA GLU A 99 13.32 -5.48 6.49
C GLU A 99 13.34 -6.79 7.27
N CYS A 100 12.16 -7.37 7.54
CA CYS A 100 12.05 -8.64 8.27
C CYS A 100 12.09 -9.89 7.39
N ARG A 101 12.20 -9.72 6.06
CA ARG A 101 12.25 -10.82 5.06
C ARG A 101 10.99 -11.67 5.04
N ARG A 102 9.82 -11.04 5.21
CA ARG A 102 8.53 -11.71 5.10
C ARG A 102 8.29 -12.18 3.66
N ASP A 103 7.73 -13.39 3.56
CA ASP A 103 7.21 -13.94 2.31
C ASP A 103 5.98 -13.16 1.79
N TRP A 104 5.46 -13.54 0.62
CA TRP A 104 4.36 -12.81 0.02
C TRP A 104 3.06 -12.94 0.82
N VAL A 105 2.46 -11.81 1.15
CA VAL A 105 1.07 -11.72 1.64
C VAL A 105 0.20 -10.97 0.63
N PRO A 106 -1.12 -11.21 0.60
CA PRO A 106 -2.02 -10.42 -0.23
C PRO A 106 -1.94 -8.94 0.15
N LEU A 107 -1.82 -8.05 -0.84
CA LEU A 107 -2.04 -6.63 -0.65
C LEU A 107 -3.48 -6.32 -1.09
N ILE A 108 -4.30 -5.83 -0.16
CA ILE A 108 -5.69 -5.46 -0.42
C ILE A 108 -5.68 -4.04 -0.99
N VAL A 109 -6.07 -3.91 -2.25
CA VAL A 109 -6.20 -2.65 -2.98
C VAL A 109 -7.69 -2.38 -3.25
N PRO A 110 -8.14 -1.12 -3.35
CA PRO A 110 -9.53 -0.84 -3.69
C PRO A 110 -9.84 -1.30 -5.12
N ASP A 111 -11.11 -1.67 -5.35
CA ASP A 111 -11.60 -2.01 -6.69
C ASP A 111 -11.47 -0.83 -7.67
N ASP A 112 -11.69 0.41 -7.19
CA ASP A 112 -11.50 1.64 -7.95
C ASP A 112 -10.25 2.40 -7.50
N ILE A 113 -9.10 2.01 -8.07
CA ILE A 113 -7.81 2.66 -7.82
C ILE A 113 -7.85 4.13 -8.25
N ALA A 114 -8.47 4.45 -9.39
CA ALA A 114 -8.50 5.81 -9.91
C ALA A 114 -9.36 6.73 -9.03
N GLY A 115 -10.48 6.23 -8.52
CA GLY A 115 -11.31 6.90 -7.52
C GLY A 115 -10.53 7.18 -6.24
N ALA A 116 -9.84 6.18 -5.69
CA ALA A 116 -9.00 6.35 -4.50
C ALA A 116 -7.89 7.39 -4.69
N GLU A 117 -7.22 7.39 -5.85
CA GLU A 117 -6.20 8.39 -6.18
C GLU A 117 -6.80 9.80 -6.32
N ALA A 118 -7.97 9.94 -6.96
CA ALA A 118 -8.66 11.21 -7.10
C ALA A 118 -9.10 11.78 -5.74
N GLU A 119 -9.64 10.93 -4.86
CA GLU A 119 -9.98 11.29 -3.48
C GLU A 119 -8.74 11.76 -2.72
N ALA A 120 -7.64 11.01 -2.80
CA ALA A 120 -6.39 11.40 -2.15
C ALA A 120 -5.89 12.76 -2.67
N LEU A 121 -5.93 13.00 -3.98
CA LEU A 121 -5.49 14.28 -4.57
C LEU A 121 -6.32 15.48 -4.12
N ALA A 122 -7.58 15.28 -3.77
CA ALA A 122 -8.45 16.33 -3.23
C ALA A 122 -8.12 16.69 -1.77
N LEU A 123 -7.39 15.84 -1.04
CA LEU A 123 -7.00 16.07 0.36
C LEU A 123 -5.73 16.90 0.46
N GLN A 124 -5.69 17.82 1.43
CA GLN A 124 -4.52 18.68 1.66
C GLN A 124 -3.22 17.91 1.89
N ARG A 125 -3.27 16.80 2.63
CA ARG A 125 -2.12 15.94 2.93
C ARG A 125 -2.14 14.60 2.18
N ARG A 126 -3.06 14.43 1.22
CA ARG A 126 -3.19 13.23 0.38
C ARG A 126 -3.14 11.92 1.17
N PHE A 127 -3.78 11.91 2.33
CA PHE A 127 -3.88 10.74 3.21
C PHE A 127 -5.21 10.05 2.98
N TRP A 128 -5.16 8.94 2.25
CA TRP A 128 -6.34 8.15 1.93
C TRP A 128 -6.22 6.77 2.54
N TRP A 129 -7.32 6.25 3.07
CA TRP A 129 -7.41 4.94 3.73
C TRP A 129 -8.45 4.09 3.01
N HIS A 130 -8.19 2.80 2.91
CA HIS A 130 -9.18 1.86 2.40
C HIS A 130 -10.43 1.88 3.30
N PRO A 131 -11.67 1.93 2.75
CA PRO A 131 -12.88 1.99 3.57
C PRO A 131 -13.04 0.80 4.53
N GLU A 132 -12.57 -0.37 4.11
CA GLU A 132 -12.63 -1.61 4.91
C GLU A 132 -11.42 -1.83 5.81
N ASP A 133 -10.41 -0.94 5.79
CA ASP A 133 -9.26 -1.05 6.68
C ASP A 133 -9.71 -0.83 8.14
N PRO A 134 -9.58 -1.82 9.04
CA PRO A 134 -9.95 -1.66 10.45
C PRO A 134 -9.15 -0.57 11.17
N ALA A 135 -7.98 -0.19 10.65
CA ALA A 135 -7.17 0.90 11.18
C ALA A 135 -7.55 2.28 10.62
N ASN A 136 -8.54 2.36 9.72
CA ASN A 136 -9.00 3.62 9.14
C ASN A 136 -9.58 4.54 10.24
N PRO A 137 -8.97 5.71 10.50
CA PRO A 137 -9.44 6.61 11.56
C PRO A 137 -10.75 7.33 11.19
N ASN A 138 -11.24 7.19 9.95
CA ASN A 138 -12.42 7.87 9.44
C ASN A 138 -13.66 6.96 9.36
N ILE A 139 -13.66 5.81 10.05
CA ILE A 139 -14.84 4.92 10.08
C ILE A 139 -16.01 5.69 10.74
N PRO A 140 -17.16 5.85 10.05
CA PRO A 140 -18.33 6.50 10.63
C PRO A 140 -18.78 5.75 11.89
N GLU A 141 -19.03 6.47 12.98
CA GLU A 141 -19.68 5.86 14.15
C GLU A 141 -21.04 5.29 13.74
N PRO A 142 -21.40 4.08 14.20
CA PRO A 142 -22.72 3.53 13.94
C PRO A 142 -23.78 4.50 14.47
N PRO A 143 -24.91 4.67 13.77
CA PRO A 143 -26.00 5.51 14.25
C PRO A 143 -26.38 5.07 15.67
N ILE A 144 -26.37 6.01 16.62
CA ILE A 144 -26.87 5.74 17.97
C ILE A 144 -28.36 5.45 17.84
N GLU A 145 -28.77 4.20 18.04
CA GLU A 145 -30.18 3.85 18.12
C GLU A 145 -30.80 4.64 19.30
N PRO A 146 -31.92 5.37 19.09
CA PRO A 146 -32.59 6.03 20.20
C PRO A 146 -32.97 4.97 21.23
N PRO A 147 -32.86 5.28 22.54
CA PRO A 147 -33.20 4.32 23.58
C PRO A 147 -34.65 3.85 23.37
N THR A 148 -34.84 2.54 23.20
CA THR A 148 -36.16 1.92 23.19
C THR A 148 -36.89 2.35 24.47
N GLU A 149 -37.98 3.10 24.31
CA GLU A 149 -38.82 3.48 25.45
C GLU A 149 -39.23 2.20 26.20
N PRO A 150 -39.10 2.14 27.53
CA PRO A 150 -39.53 0.98 28.28
C PRO A 150 -41.01 0.75 28.03
N ALA A 151 -41.36 -0.49 27.63
CA ALA A 151 -42.74 -0.88 27.39
C ALA A 151 -43.60 -0.55 28.63
N PRO A 152 -44.85 -0.06 28.45
CA PRO A 152 -45.75 0.16 29.56
C PRO A 152 -45.90 -1.11 30.39
N GLU A 153 -45.62 -1.01 31.68
CA GLU A 153 -45.76 -2.10 32.63
C GLU A 153 -47.25 -2.49 32.68
N GLU A 154 -47.61 -3.65 32.10
CA GLU A 154 -48.97 -4.18 32.20
C GLU A 154 -49.26 -4.49 33.67
N PRO A 155 -50.36 -3.98 34.25
CA PRO A 155 -50.71 -4.28 35.63
C PRO A 155 -50.99 -5.78 35.77
N GLN A 156 -50.20 -6.47 36.60
CA GLN A 156 -50.41 -7.88 36.92
C GLN A 156 -51.74 -8.08 37.67
N PRO A 157 -52.50 -9.15 37.37
CA PRO A 157 -53.81 -9.45 37.95
C PRO A 157 -53.75 -9.91 39.42
#